data_AF-A0A4Q3VRQ8-F1
#
_entry.id   AF-A0A4Q3VRQ8-F1
#
_cell.length_a   1.000
_cell.length_b   1.000
_cell.length_c   1.000
_cell.angle_alpha   90.00
_cell.angle_beta   90.00
_cell.angle_gamma   90.00
#
_symmetry.space_group_name_H-M   'P 1'
#
loop_
_entity.id
_entity.type
_entity.pdbx_description
1 polymer ?
#
loop_
_entity_poly.entity_id
_entity_poly.type
_entity_poly.pdbx_seq_one_letter_code
_entity_poly.pdbx_strand_id
1 'polypeptide(L)'
;ELLNALLTIEKNLGRIREKRFGPRIIDIDILLYNNDIIHATSLDIPHPRMHLRRFVLAPLAEIAGEIIHPVLRKTIDELLLECPDELPVTRLD
;
A
#
# COMPACT_ATOMS: atom_id res chain seq x y z
N GLU A 1 0.98 6.97 -15.94
CA GLU A 1 0.54 8.33 -15.58
C GLU A 1 0.30 8.48 -14.07
N LEU A 2 -0.52 7.62 -13.45
CA LEU A 2 -0.81 7.66 -12.01
C LEU A 2 0.43 7.73 -11.11
N LEU A 3 1.41 6.83 -11.29
CA LEU A 3 2.64 6.84 -10.49
C LEU A 3 3.36 8.20 -10.52
N ASN A 4 3.46 8.82 -11.69
CA ASN A 4 4.11 10.13 -11.83
C ASN A 4 3.32 11.23 -11.12
N ALA A 5 1.98 11.15 -11.14
CA ALA A 5 1.11 12.07 -10.41
C ALA A 5 1.34 11.96 -8.89
N LEU A 6 1.42 10.73 -8.35
CA LEU A 6 1.69 10.49 -6.93
C LEU A 6 3.07 11.04 -6.53
N LEU A 7 4.11 10.73 -7.30
CA LEU A 7 5.47 11.26 -7.06
C LEU A 7 5.51 12.79 -7.10
N THR A 8 4.67 13.43 -7.92
CA THR A 8 4.54 14.88 -7.99
C THR A 8 3.87 15.45 -6.75
N ILE A 9 2.80 14.81 -6.25
CA ILE A 9 2.12 15.20 -5.01
C ILE A 9 3.10 15.15 -3.84
N GLU A 10 3.84 14.06 -3.68
CA GLU A 10 4.83 13.93 -2.60
C GLU A 10 5.90 15.02 -2.67
N LYS A 11 6.41 15.31 -3.89
CA LYS A 11 7.38 16.38 -4.11
C LYS A 11 6.79 17.74 -3.69
N ASN A 12 5.55 18.03 -4.05
CA ASN A 12 4.88 19.28 -3.71
C ASN A 12 4.61 19.41 -2.21
N LEU A 13 4.42 18.30 -1.51
CA LEU A 13 4.27 18.24 -0.04
C LEU A 13 5.62 18.28 0.70
N GLY A 14 6.73 18.52 -0.01
CA GLY A 14 8.04 18.74 0.60
C GLY A 14 8.89 17.49 0.75
N ARG A 15 8.64 16.41 -0.01
CA ARG A 15 9.52 15.24 -0.02
C ARG A 15 10.90 15.61 -0.59
N ILE A 16 11.92 15.66 0.29
CA ILE A 16 13.33 15.84 -0.08
C ILE A 16 14.03 14.48 -0.05
N ARG A 17 14.71 14.10 -1.14
CA ARG A 17 15.44 12.82 -1.24
C ARG A 17 16.89 12.98 -0.77
N GLU A 18 17.10 13.15 0.54
CA GLU A 18 18.45 13.29 1.10
C GLU A 18 19.11 11.96 1.46
N LYS A 19 18.34 11.01 2.02
CA LYS A 19 18.83 9.69 2.43
C LYS A 19 17.89 8.58 1.97
N ARG A 20 18.46 7.45 1.52
CA ARG A 20 17.70 6.22 1.25
C ARG A 20 17.10 5.73 2.57
N PHE A 21 15.77 5.68 2.65
CA PHE A 21 14.98 5.37 3.87
C PHE A 21 15.01 6.43 4.98
N GLY A 22 15.29 7.68 4.65
CA GLY A 22 15.08 8.79 5.59
C GLY A 22 13.60 9.02 5.90
N PRO A 23 13.31 9.76 7.00
CA PRO A 23 11.95 10.21 7.31
C PRO A 23 11.36 10.98 6.14
N ARG A 24 10.05 10.84 5.94
CA ARG A 24 9.31 11.51 4.87
C ARG A 24 8.08 12.16 5.48
N ILE A 25 7.68 13.30 4.94
CA ILE A 25 6.43 13.97 5.33
C ILE A 25 5.24 13.08 4.96
N ILE A 26 5.29 12.45 3.80
CA ILE A 26 4.28 11.52 3.30
C ILE A 26 4.92 10.47 2.38
N ASP A 27 4.32 9.29 2.32
CA ASP A 27 4.61 8.23 1.36
C ASP A 27 3.29 7.74 0.78
N ILE A 28 3.16 7.71 -0.55
CA ILE A 28 1.93 7.28 -1.24
C ILE A 28 2.22 6.06 -2.10
N ASP A 29 1.71 4.91 -1.69
CA ASP A 29 1.89 3.64 -2.38
C ASP A 29 0.63 3.24 -3.18
N ILE A 30 0.82 2.69 -4.39
CA ILE A 30 -0.24 2.02 -5.13
C ILE A 30 -0.31 0.57 -4.66
N LEU A 31 -1.38 0.21 -3.96
CA LEU A 31 -1.57 -1.15 -3.41
C LEU A 31 -2.15 -2.11 -4.44
N LEU A 32 -3.24 -1.70 -5.09
CA LEU A 32 -3.99 -2.45 -6.08
C LEU A 32 -4.36 -1.52 -7.23
N TYR A 33 -4.55 -2.08 -8.42
CA TYR A 33 -5.06 -1.35 -9.57
C TYR A 33 -5.98 -2.27 -10.37
N ASN A 34 -7.28 -2.15 -10.14
CA ASN A 34 -8.28 -3.09 -10.64
C ASN A 34 -7.85 -4.55 -10.32
N ASN A 35 -7.88 -5.42 -11.33
CA ASN A 35 -7.37 -6.80 -11.26
C ASN A 35 -6.02 -6.95 -11.99
N ASP A 36 -5.34 -5.84 -12.30
CA ASP A 36 -4.12 -5.87 -13.09
C ASP A 36 -2.94 -6.38 -12.25
N ILE A 37 -2.08 -7.16 -12.90
CA ILE A 37 -0.79 -7.59 -12.36
C ILE A 37 0.29 -6.93 -13.21
N ILE A 38 1.05 -6.02 -12.60
CA ILE A 38 2.02 -5.18 -13.28
C ILE A 38 3.39 -5.43 -12.65
N HIS A 39 4.35 -5.79 -13.49
CA HIS A 39 5.77 -5.88 -13.13
C HIS A 39 6.57 -4.96 -14.05
N ALA A 40 7.03 -3.86 -13.50
CA ALA A 40 7.85 -2.87 -14.21
C ALA A 40 9.02 -2.45 -13.34
N THR A 41 10.07 -1.91 -13.96
CA THR A 41 11.33 -1.52 -13.29
C THR A 41 11.14 -0.64 -12.05
N SER A 42 10.06 0.16 -12.02
CA SER A 42 9.76 1.11 -10.94
C SER A 42 8.40 0.89 -10.27
N LEU A 43 7.66 -0.16 -10.61
CA LEU A 43 6.29 -0.36 -10.15
C LEU A 43 5.92 -1.85 -10.15
N ASP A 44 5.52 -2.34 -8.98
CA ASP A 44 4.93 -3.67 -8.82
C ASP A 44 3.52 -3.51 -8.26
N ILE A 45 2.54 -4.06 -8.97
CA ILE A 45 1.13 -4.08 -8.55
C ILE A 45 0.62 -5.53 -8.68
N PRO A 46 -0.03 -6.12 -7.66
CA PRO A 46 -0.24 -5.58 -6.31
C PRO A 46 1.05 -5.26 -5.57
N HIS A 47 1.01 -4.31 -4.62
CA HIS A 47 2.19 -3.95 -3.85
C HIS A 47 2.74 -5.20 -3.14
N PRO A 48 4.01 -5.59 -3.38
CA PRO A 48 4.50 -6.94 -3.11
C PRO A 48 4.52 -7.32 -1.62
N ARG A 49 4.44 -6.33 -0.72
CA ARG A 49 4.45 -6.53 0.73
C ARG A 49 3.18 -6.04 1.43
N MET A 50 2.10 -5.74 0.70
CA MET A 50 0.86 -5.23 1.33
C MET A 50 0.26 -6.25 2.30
N HIS A 51 0.29 -7.53 1.92
CA HIS A 51 -0.24 -8.65 2.72
C HIS A 51 0.54 -8.91 4.02
N LEU A 52 1.72 -8.30 4.19
CA LEU A 52 2.57 -8.47 5.36
C LEU A 52 2.45 -7.32 6.36
N ARG A 53 1.59 -6.32 6.10
CA ARG A 53 1.56 -5.07 6.85
C ARG A 53 0.17 -4.81 7.39
N ARG A 54 0.00 -4.87 8.70
CA ARG A 54 -1.30 -4.67 9.33
C ARG A 54 -1.80 -3.26 9.13
N PHE A 55 -0.91 -2.26 9.21
CA PHE A 55 -1.26 -0.85 8.97
C PHE A 55 -1.71 -0.55 7.53
N VAL A 56 -1.49 -1.47 6.60
CA VAL A 56 -2.03 -1.40 5.22
C VAL A 56 -3.37 -2.11 5.15
N LEU A 57 -3.44 -3.35 5.67
CA LEU A 57 -4.60 -4.20 5.55
C LEU A 57 -5.78 -3.74 6.41
N ALA A 58 -5.55 -3.28 7.64
CA ALA A 58 -6.61 -2.86 8.54
C ALA A 58 -7.47 -1.71 7.99
N PRO A 59 -6.90 -0.57 7.53
CA PRO A 59 -7.71 0.48 6.91
C PRO A 59 -8.27 0.07 5.54
N LEU A 60 -7.57 -0.78 4.77
CA LEU A 60 -8.09 -1.26 3.49
C LEU A 60 -9.31 -2.17 3.67
N ALA A 61 -9.32 -3.01 4.70
CA ALA A 61 -10.44 -3.87 5.04
C ALA A 61 -11.69 -3.05 5.41
N GLU A 62 -11.53 -1.94 6.13
CA GLU A 62 -12.64 -1.05 6.50
C GLU A 62 -13.40 -0.51 5.28
N ILE A 63 -12.69 -0.21 4.18
CA ILE A 63 -13.30 0.38 2.98
C ILE A 63 -13.54 -0.63 1.86
N ALA A 64 -12.87 -1.78 1.88
CA ALA A 64 -12.78 -2.70 0.75
C ALA A 64 -12.41 -4.15 1.14
N GLY A 65 -12.92 -4.65 2.27
CA GLY A 65 -12.64 -6.00 2.79
C GLY A 65 -12.86 -7.15 1.80
N GLU A 66 -13.92 -7.07 1.00
CA GLU A 66 -14.32 -8.12 0.04
C GLU A 66 -13.51 -8.13 -1.27
N ILE A 67 -12.59 -7.18 -1.49
CA ILE A 67 -11.76 -7.19 -2.70
C ILE A 67 -10.83 -8.40 -2.69
N ILE A 68 -10.83 -9.15 -3.79
CA ILE A 68 -9.96 -10.31 -3.97
C ILE A 68 -8.60 -9.85 -4.51
N HIS A 69 -7.54 -10.14 -3.77
CA HIS A 69 -6.17 -9.91 -4.22
C HIS A 69 -5.86 -10.75 -5.46
N PRO A 70 -5.43 -10.17 -6.61
CA PRO A 70 -5.38 -10.88 -7.89
C PRO A 70 -4.34 -12.01 -7.94
N VAL A 71 -3.26 -11.91 -7.16
CA VAL A 71 -2.22 -12.96 -7.05
C VAL A 71 -2.55 -14.00 -5.96
N LEU A 72 -2.78 -13.55 -4.71
CA LEU A 72 -3.00 -14.44 -3.56
C LEU A 72 -4.38 -15.12 -3.56
N ARG A 73 -5.34 -14.61 -4.35
CA ARG A 73 -6.71 -15.14 -4.47
C ARG A 73 -7.47 -15.20 -3.14
N LYS A 74 -7.19 -14.25 -2.25
CA LYS A 74 -7.84 -14.07 -0.94
C LYS A 74 -8.47 -12.69 -0.85
N THR A 75 -9.54 -12.55 -0.08
CA THR A 75 -10.12 -11.25 0.24
C THR A 75 -9.15 -10.43 1.11
N ILE A 76 -9.34 -9.12 1.18
CA ILE A 76 -8.54 -8.28 2.10
C ILE A 76 -8.80 -8.67 3.56
N ASP A 77 -10.03 -9.06 3.90
CA ASP A 77 -10.36 -9.55 5.24
C ASP A 77 -9.62 -10.84 5.60
N GLU A 78 -9.54 -11.80 4.68
CA GLU A 78 -8.75 -13.02 4.85
C GLU A 78 -7.25 -12.68 5.02
N LEU A 79 -6.72 -11.77 4.20
CA LEU A 79 -5.33 -11.33 4.32
C LEU A 79 -5.06 -10.61 5.64
N LEU A 80 -6.01 -9.81 6.14
CA LEU A 80 -5.89 -9.15 7.43
C LEU A 80 -5.85 -10.16 8.58
N LEU A 81 -6.68 -11.19 8.52
CA LEU A 81 -6.71 -12.27 9.51
C LEU A 81 -5.40 -13.06 9.54
N GLU A 82 -4.80 -13.29 8.38
CA GLU A 82 -3.55 -14.05 8.22
C GLU A 82 -2.28 -13.18 8.33
N CYS A 83 -2.42 -11.88 8.57
CA CYS A 83 -1.29 -10.96 8.54
C CYS A 83 -0.28 -11.29 9.67
N PRO A 84 1.01 -11.49 9.35
CA PRO A 84 2.03 -11.81 10.35
C PRO A 84 2.44 -10.60 11.21
N ASP A 85 2.01 -9.39 10.84
CA ASP A 85 2.26 -8.17 11.60
C ASP A 85 1.23 -8.03 12.72
N GLU A 86 1.71 -8.16 13.96
CA GLU A 86 0.91 -8.09 15.18
C GLU A 86 0.84 -6.69 15.79
N LEU A 87 1.55 -5.70 15.22
CA LEU A 87 1.57 -4.35 15.76
C LEU A 87 0.17 -3.72 15.71
N PRO A 88 -0.25 -3.00 16.77
CA PRO A 88 -1.57 -2.39 16.82
C PRO A 88 -1.70 -1.28 15.77
N VAL A 89 -2.86 -1.22 15.12
CA VAL A 89 -3.26 -0.13 14.22
C VAL A 89 -4.36 0.65 14.90
N THR A 90 -4.14 1.95 15.12
CA THR A 90 -5.10 2.82 15.80
C THR A 90 -5.55 3.91 14.83
N ARG A 91 -6.87 4.11 14.74
CA ARG A 91 -7.45 5.25 14.03
C ARG A 91 -7.14 6.52 14.82
N LEU A 92 -6.61 7.53 14.16
CA LEU A 92 -6.44 8.86 14.74
C LEU A 92 -7.75 9.62 14.53
N ASP A 93 -8.33 10.12 15.61
CA ASP A 93 -9.53 10.98 15.61
C ASP A 93 -9.19 12.44 15.26
#